data_AF-A0A7K3LB80-F1
#
_entry.id   AF-A0A7K3LB80-F1
#
_cell.length_a   1.000
_cell.length_b   1.000
_cell.length_c   1.000
_cell.angle_alpha   90.00
_cell.angle_beta   90.00
_cell.angle_gamma   90.00
#
_symmetry.space_group_name_H-M   'P 1'
#
loop_
_entity.id
_entity.type
_entity.pdbx_description
1 polymer ?
#
loop_
_entity_poly.entity_id
_entity_poly.type
_entity_poly.pdbx_seq_one_letter_code
_entity_poly.pdbx_strand_id
1 'polypeptide(L)'
;MHVNPHVLRIGANVSDDAGQHADTGAQRLGLAGVTTGIFGDFDAAHSFHAALGTAKDGHRDALRNHHQNLTGIAENVRTAATAFTRMDNHNAELLRDITGPGTGQ
;
A
#
# COMPACT_ATOMS: atom_id res chain seq x y z
N MET A 1 -16.20 -7.70 19.57
CA MET A 1 -15.02 -7.21 18.82
C MET A 1 -15.12 -5.69 18.75
N HIS A 2 -14.07 -4.94 19.07
CA HIS A 2 -14.03 -3.47 18.95
C HIS A 2 -13.04 -3.11 17.85
N VAL A 3 -13.48 -2.33 16.86
CA VAL A 3 -12.66 -1.84 15.76
C VAL A 3 -12.58 -0.33 15.87
N ASN A 4 -11.39 0.24 15.72
CA ASN A 4 -11.20 1.69 15.71
C ASN A 4 -11.02 2.18 14.25
N PRO A 5 -12.04 2.85 13.66
CA PRO A 5 -11.96 3.34 12.29
C PRO A 5 -10.85 4.36 12.05
N HIS A 6 -10.45 5.12 13.07
CA HIS A 6 -9.37 6.08 12.95
C HIS A 6 -8.01 5.39 12.78
N VAL A 7 -7.75 4.33 13.55
CA VAL A 7 -6.53 3.52 13.42
C VAL A 7 -6.48 2.83 12.06
N LEU A 8 -7.63 2.36 11.55
CA LEU A 8 -7.71 1.84 10.17
C LEU A 8 -7.29 2.90 9.14
N ARG A 9 -7.79 4.13 9.25
CA ARG A 9 -7.40 5.21 8.33
C ARG A 9 -5.90 5.54 8.40
N ILE A 10 -5.30 5.52 9.60
CA ILE A 10 -3.85 5.68 9.76
C ILE A 10 -3.12 4.55 9.03
N GLY A 11 -3.52 3.29 9.26
CA GLY A 11 -2.95 2.13 8.58
C GLY A 11 -3.06 2.23 7.06
N ALA A 12 -4.21 2.65 6.54
CA ALA A 12 -4.39 2.89 5.12
C ALA A 12 -3.42 3.93 4.56
N ASN A 13 -3.23 5.05 5.25
CA ASN A 13 -2.30 6.09 4.80
C ASN A 13 -0.84 5.61 4.83
N VAL A 14 -0.45 4.83 5.86
CA VAL A 14 0.89 4.23 5.94
C VAL A 14 1.11 3.22 4.83
N SER A 15 0.13 2.37 4.51
CA SER A 15 0.22 1.43 3.39
C SER A 15 0.33 2.16 2.05
N ASP A 16 -0.46 3.21 1.83
CA ASP A 16 -0.40 4.01 0.61
C ASP A 16 0.98 4.67 0.42
N ASP A 17 1.51 5.31 1.47
CA ASP A 17 2.85 5.92 1.46
C ASP A 17 3.95 4.89 1.18
N ALA A 18 3.91 3.73 1.84
CA ALA A 18 4.84 2.63 1.56
C ALA A 18 4.72 2.13 0.11
N GLY A 19 3.50 2.09 -0.44
CA GLY A 19 3.24 1.80 -1.84
C GLY A 19 3.91 2.82 -2.75
N GLN A 20 3.75 4.12 -2.50
CA GLN A 20 4.38 5.19 -3.29
C GLN A 20 5.91 5.14 -3.25
N HIS A 21 6.49 4.80 -2.09
CA HIS A 21 7.92 4.57 -1.99
C HIS A 21 8.37 3.38 -2.85
N ALA A 22 7.59 2.30 -2.88
CA ALA A 22 7.88 1.15 -3.73
C ALA A 22 7.82 1.54 -5.22
N ASP A 23 6.79 2.27 -5.66
CA ASP A 23 6.69 2.73 -7.05
C ASP A 23 7.81 3.69 -7.43
N THR A 24 8.16 4.62 -6.55
CA THR A 24 9.33 5.51 -6.73
C THR A 24 10.61 4.69 -6.92
N GLY A 25 10.80 3.64 -6.11
CA GLY A 25 11.93 2.72 -6.25
C GLY A 25 11.92 1.97 -7.59
N ALA A 26 10.75 1.48 -8.02
CA ALA A 26 10.59 0.82 -9.31
C ALA A 26 10.92 1.75 -10.47
N GLN A 27 10.41 2.99 -10.45
CA GLN A 27 10.70 4.00 -11.47
C GLN A 27 12.21 4.29 -11.54
N ARG A 28 12.88 4.46 -10.39
CA ARG A 28 14.33 4.68 -10.33
C ARG A 28 15.12 3.52 -10.92
N LEU A 29 14.75 2.27 -10.62
CA LEU A 29 15.38 1.08 -11.23
C LEU A 29 15.07 0.95 -12.72
N GLY A 30 13.89 1.40 -13.17
CA GLY A 30 13.53 1.45 -14.58
C GLY A 30 14.39 2.44 -15.37
N LEU A 31 14.67 3.61 -14.79
CA LEU A 31 15.53 4.65 -15.39
C LEU A 31 17.02 4.32 -15.29
N ALA A 32 17.44 3.57 -14.28
CA ALA A 32 18.82 3.11 -14.13
C ALA A 32 19.15 2.05 -15.20
N GLY A 33 19.56 2.50 -16.39
CA GLY A 33 20.21 1.65 -17.37
C GLY A 33 21.63 1.31 -16.91
N VAL A 34 22.02 0.04 -17.02
CA VAL A 34 23.44 -0.34 -16.94
C VAL A 34 24.00 -0.22 -18.34
N THR A 35 24.79 0.81 -18.61
CA THR A 35 25.39 1.03 -19.92
C THR A 35 26.22 -0.17 -20.34
N THR A 36 25.98 -0.69 -21.53
CA THR A 36 26.76 -1.80 -22.11
C THR A 36 28.24 -1.42 -22.16
N GLY A 37 29.11 -2.37 -21.84
CA GLY A 37 30.57 -2.17 -21.89
C GLY A 37 31.16 -1.41 -20.70
N ILE A 38 30.36 -0.93 -19.73
CA ILE A 38 30.87 -0.25 -18.53
C ILE A 38 31.82 -1.13 -17.69
N PHE A 39 31.68 -2.46 -17.81
CA PHE A 39 32.53 -3.44 -17.12
C PHE A 39 33.70 -3.93 -17.99
N GLY A 40 33.85 -3.43 -19.22
CA GLY A 40 34.83 -3.88 -20.21
C GLY A 40 34.26 -4.83 -21.26
N ASP A 41 35.11 -5.19 -22.22
CA ASP A 41 34.78 -6.03 -23.39
C ASP A 41 35.45 -7.40 -23.27
N PHE A 42 34.91 -8.23 -22.38
CA PHE A 42 35.35 -9.61 -22.16
C PHE A 42 34.19 -10.47 -21.65
N ASP A 43 34.25 -11.78 -21.79
CA ASP A 43 33.11 -12.69 -21.55
C ASP A 43 32.51 -12.56 -20.14
N ALA A 44 33.36 -12.42 -19.12
CA ALA A 44 32.90 -12.24 -17.74
C ALA A 44 32.20 -10.89 -17.51
N ALA A 45 32.60 -9.82 -18.20
CA ALA A 45 31.93 -8.51 -18.14
C ALA A 45 30.52 -8.58 -18.74
N HIS A 46 30.36 -9.27 -19.87
CA HIS A 46 29.05 -9.49 -20.49
C HIS A 46 28.13 -10.32 -19.60
N SER A 47 28.67 -11.38 -19.00
CA SER A 47 27.93 -12.24 -18.07
C SER A 47 27.46 -11.46 -16.84
N PHE A 48 28.33 -10.61 -16.28
CA PHE A 48 27.99 -9.75 -15.16
C PHE A 48 26.94 -8.69 -15.53
N HIS A 49 27.07 -8.04 -16.69
CA HIS A 49 26.09 -7.08 -17.20
C HIS A 49 24.69 -7.72 -17.31
N ALA A 50 24.60 -8.91 -17.90
CA ALA A 50 23.34 -9.64 -18.05
C ALA A 50 22.72 -10.04 -16.69
N ALA A 51 23.54 -10.55 -15.77
CA ALA A 51 23.09 -10.90 -14.43
C ALA A 51 22.58 -9.68 -13.65
N LEU A 52 23.31 -8.56 -13.73
CA LEU A 52 22.93 -7.31 -13.09
C LEU A 52 21.63 -6.73 -13.68
N GLY A 53 21.50 -6.76 -15.01
CA GLY A 53 20.27 -6.35 -15.69
C GLY A 53 19.06 -7.17 -15.25
N THR A 54 19.22 -8.49 -15.18
CA THR A 54 18.17 -9.41 -14.74
C THR A 54 17.78 -9.15 -13.27
N ALA A 55 18.76 -8.99 -12.39
CA ALA A 55 18.50 -8.69 -10.98
C ALA A 55 17.78 -7.34 -10.81
N LYS A 56 18.19 -6.33 -11.56
CA LYS A 56 17.56 -5.01 -11.57
C LYS A 56 16.09 -5.09 -12.00
N ASP A 57 15.81 -5.77 -13.11
CA ASP A 57 14.45 -5.91 -13.63
C ASP A 57 13.57 -6.73 -12.67
N GLY A 58 14.14 -7.77 -12.05
CA GLY A 58 13.47 -8.53 -10.99
C GLY A 58 13.10 -7.67 -9.78
N HIS A 59 14.02 -6.81 -9.30
CA HIS A 59 13.73 -5.88 -8.21
C HIS A 59 12.71 -4.81 -8.59
N ARG A 60 12.76 -4.28 -9.82
CA ARG A 60 11.75 -3.34 -10.34
C ARG A 60 10.36 -3.97 -10.29
N ASP A 61 10.23 -5.20 -10.77
CA ASP A 61 8.93 -5.88 -10.84
C ASP A 61 8.40 -6.24 -9.45
N ALA A 62 9.28 -6.67 -8.52
CA ALA A 62 8.93 -6.87 -7.12
C ALA A 62 8.39 -5.58 -6.46
N LEU A 63 9.04 -4.43 -6.70
CA LEU A 63 8.60 -3.14 -6.18
C LEU A 63 7.24 -2.70 -6.76
N ARG A 64 7.00 -2.94 -8.05
CA ARG A 64 5.67 -2.68 -8.65
C ARG A 64 4.58 -3.55 -8.02
N ASN A 65 4.88 -4.82 -7.75
CA ASN A 65 3.95 -5.70 -7.05
C ASN A 65 3.68 -5.22 -5.61
N HIS A 66 4.70 -4.72 -4.91
CA HIS A 66 4.52 -4.12 -3.59
C HIS A 66 3.63 -2.88 -3.64
N HIS A 67 3.84 -1.97 -4.60
CA HIS A 67 2.97 -0.82 -4.80
C HIS A 67 1.50 -1.23 -4.98
N GLN A 68 1.22 -2.18 -5.88
CA GLN A 68 -0.14 -2.66 -6.13
C GLN A 68 -0.78 -3.28 -4.89
N ASN A 69 -0.05 -4.14 -4.18
CA ASN A 69 -0.58 -4.79 -2.99
C ASN A 69 -0.85 -3.78 -1.86
N LEU A 70 0.07 -2.85 -1.62
CA LEU A 70 -0.03 -1.89 -0.53
C LEU A 70 -1.13 -0.83 -0.78
N THR A 71 -1.26 -0.36 -2.02
CA THR A 71 -2.37 0.54 -2.40
C THR A 71 -3.72 -0.17 -2.33
N GLY A 72 -3.79 -1.45 -2.75
CA GLY A 72 -5.00 -2.26 -2.59
C GLY A 72 -5.37 -2.50 -1.11
N ILE A 73 -4.38 -2.76 -0.24
CA ILE A 73 -4.61 -2.84 1.20
C ILE A 73 -5.13 -1.50 1.75
N ALA A 74 -4.53 -0.38 1.34
CA ALA A 74 -4.97 0.95 1.77
C ALA A 74 -6.43 1.22 1.40
N GLU A 75 -6.83 0.88 0.18
CA GLU A 75 -8.22 1.01 -0.28
C GLU A 75 -9.20 0.15 0.53
N ASN A 76 -8.86 -1.13 0.72
CA ASN A 76 -9.67 -2.06 1.50
C ASN A 76 -9.86 -1.59 2.95
N VAL A 77 -8.78 -1.13 3.58
CA VAL A 77 -8.81 -0.65 4.97
C VAL A 77 -9.59 0.68 5.08
N ARG A 78 -9.49 1.58 4.10
CA ARG A 78 -10.29 2.81 4.05
C ARG A 78 -11.78 2.53 3.86
N THR A 79 -12.10 1.52 3.06
CA THR A 79 -13.47 1.01 2.88
C THR A 79 -14.01 0.44 4.19
N ALA A 80 -13.23 -0.41 4.86
CA ALA A 80 -13.59 -0.96 6.17
C ALA A 80 -13.81 0.14 7.21
N ALA A 81 -12.91 1.13 7.30
CA ALA A 81 -13.06 2.27 8.21
C ALA A 81 -14.37 3.04 7.96
N THR A 82 -14.74 3.23 6.69
CA THR A 82 -16.00 3.90 6.32
C THR A 82 -17.21 3.07 6.76
N ALA A 83 -17.18 1.76 6.54
CA ALA A 83 -18.25 0.85 6.94
C ALA A 83 -18.45 0.84 8.47
N PHE A 84 -17.36 0.72 9.24
CA PHE A 84 -17.44 0.77 10.71
C PHE A 84 -17.96 2.11 11.23
N THR A 85 -17.49 3.25 10.69
CA THR A 85 -18.05 4.56 11.07
C THR A 85 -19.55 4.67 10.80
N ARG A 86 -20.03 4.16 9.66
CA ARG A 86 -21.47 4.16 9.34
C ARG A 86 -22.26 3.30 10.32
N MET A 87 -21.76 2.11 10.64
CA MET A 87 -22.39 1.21 11.61
C MET A 87 -22.44 1.84 13.00
N ASP A 88 -21.36 2.46 13.46
CA ASP A 88 -21.32 3.13 14.77
C ASP A 88 -22.34 4.29 14.85
N ASN A 89 -22.42 5.11 13.80
CA ASN A 89 -23.40 6.20 13.74
C ASN A 89 -24.83 5.69 13.73
N HIS A 90 -25.12 4.67 12.92
CA HIS A 90 -26.46 4.06 12.85
C HIS A 90 -26.89 3.48 14.20
N ASN A 91 -25.98 2.76 14.87
CA ASN A 91 -26.26 2.20 16.19
C ASN A 91 -26.46 3.29 17.25
N ALA A 92 -25.70 4.40 17.18
CA ALA A 92 -25.87 5.53 18.08
C ALA A 92 -27.23 6.23 17.88
N GLU A 93 -27.72 6.34 16.65
CA GLU A 93 -29.07 6.85 16.33
C GLU A 93 -30.14 5.94 16.92
N LEU A 94 -30.08 4.63 16.68
CA LEU A 94 -31.02 3.66 17.24
C LEU A 94 -31.07 3.70 18.78
N LEU A 95 -29.92 3.84 19.43
CA LEU A 95 -29.85 3.96 20.89
C LEU A 95 -30.47 5.26 21.40
N ARG A 96 -30.29 6.38 20.68
CA ARG A 96 -30.94 7.66 21.01
C ARG A 96 -32.44 7.59 20.86
N ASP A 97 -32.94 6.90 19.84
CA ASP A 97 -34.38 6.73 19.63
C ASP A 97 -35.02 5.90 20.75
N ILE A 98 -34.32 4.88 21.26
CA ILE A 98 -34.76 4.08 22.40
C ILE A 98 -34.69 4.88 23.73
N THR A 99 -33.77 5.84 23.84
CA THR A 99 -33.55 6.65 25.06
C THR A 99 -34.22 8.04 25.04
N GLY A 100 -34.92 8.40 23.95
CA GLY A 100 -35.80 9.58 23.85
C GLY A 100 -37.07 9.48 24.70
N PRO A 101 -37.82 10.58 24.93
CA PRO A 101 -38.49 10.89 26.20
C PRO A 101 -39.60 9.89 26.56
N GLY A 102 -39.25 8.89 27.35
CA GLY A 102 -40.16 7.80 27.67
C GLY A 102 -39.77 6.98 28.89
N THR A 103 -39.25 7.59 29.96
CA THR A 103 -39.31 7.03 31.33
C THR A 103 -39.37 8.15 32.37
N GLY A 104 -40.41 8.96 32.26
CA GLY A 104 -40.98 9.67 33.40
C GLY A 104 -42.42 9.21 33.55
N GLN A 105 -42.64 8.12 34.29
CA GLN A 105 -43.81 7.80 35.13
C GLN A 105 -43.42 6.69 36.10
#